data_AF-A0A352YZ65-F1
#
_entry.id   AF-A0A352YZ65-F1
#
_cell.length_a   1.000
_cell.length_b   1.000
_cell.length_c   1.000
_cell.angle_alpha   90.00
_cell.angle_beta   90.00
_cell.angle_gamma   90.00
#
_symmetry.space_group_name_H-M   'P 1'
#
loop_
_entity.id
_entity.type
_entity.pdbx_description
1 polymer ?
#
loop_
_entity_poly.entity_id
_entity_poly.type
_entity_poly.pdbx_seq_one_letter_code
_entity_poly.pdbx_strand_id
1 'polypeptide(L)' 'SGTSMATPHVTGAAALYASTKSGASAATIKAAILNSAVPTASLSGKCVTGGRLNVSGF' A
#
# COMPACT_ATOMS: atom_id res chain seq x y z
N SER A 1 1.28 -14.52 13.64
CA SER A 1 0.96 -13.69 12.47
C SER A 1 -0.23 -12.81 12.77
N GLY A 2 -0.21 -11.53 12.38
CA GLY A 2 -1.30 -10.61 12.70
C GLY A 2 -1.17 -9.29 11.95
N THR A 3 -2.16 -8.42 12.11
CA THR A 3 -2.15 -7.07 11.52
C THR A 3 -0.92 -6.27 11.93
N SER A 4 -0.38 -6.48 13.15
CA SER A 4 0.88 -5.89 13.61
C SER A 4 2.09 -6.24 12.74
N MET A 5 2.07 -7.36 12.00
CA MET A 5 3.11 -7.73 11.04
C MET A 5 2.77 -7.26 9.62
N ALA A 6 1.49 -7.05 9.30
CA ALA A 6 1.08 -6.46 8.03
C ALA A 6 1.40 -4.95 7.97
N THR A 7 1.21 -4.22 9.07
CA THR A 7 1.49 -2.79 9.18
C THR A 7 2.92 -2.40 8.76
N PRO A 8 4.01 -3.02 9.26
CA PRO A 8 5.36 -2.64 8.86
C PRO A 8 5.65 -2.86 7.38
N HIS A 9 4.95 -3.79 6.69
CA HIS A 9 5.08 -3.91 5.23
C HIS A 9 4.50 -2.69 4.50
N VAL A 10 3.36 -2.17 4.95
CA VAL A 10 2.76 -0.95 4.38
C VAL A 10 3.59 0.28 4.75
N THR A 11 4.13 0.35 5.97
CA THR A 11 5.07 1.41 6.37
C THR A 11 6.33 1.42 5.49
N GLY A 12 6.92 0.25 5.23
CA GLY A 12 8.07 0.12 4.33
C GLY A 12 7.75 0.55 2.89
N ALA A 13 6.56 0.21 2.39
CA ALA A 13 6.10 0.65 1.07
C ALA A 13 5.91 2.16 0.98
N ALA A 14 5.36 2.80 2.01
CA ALA A 14 5.25 4.25 2.08
C ALA A 14 6.63 4.93 2.08
N ALA A 15 7.59 4.39 2.84
CA ALA A 15 8.97 4.87 2.86
C ALA A 15 9.66 4.71 1.49
N LEU A 16 9.47 3.58 0.81
CA LEU A 16 9.98 3.34 -0.54
C LEU A 16 9.41 4.34 -1.55
N TYR A 17 8.11 4.58 -1.54
CA TYR A 17 7.51 5.56 -2.46
C TYR A 17 8.02 6.99 -2.19
N ALA A 18 8.16 7.35 -0.92
CA ALA A 18 8.67 8.66 -0.53
C ALA A 18 10.15 8.86 -0.92
N SER A 19 10.96 7.79 -0.92
CA SER A 19 12.37 7.88 -1.32
C SER A 19 12.54 8.07 -2.83
N THR A 20 11.64 7.52 -3.66
CA THR A 20 11.70 7.67 -5.13
C THR A 20 11.04 8.96 -5.63
N LYS A 21 10.14 9.56 -4.83
CA LYS A 21 9.38 10.77 -5.20
C LYS A 21 9.48 11.84 -4.11
N SER A 22 10.59 12.56 -4.11
CA SER A 22 10.85 13.65 -3.15
C SER A 22 9.74 14.71 -3.19
N GLY A 23 9.26 15.12 -2.02
CA GLY A 23 8.19 16.12 -1.88
C GLY A 23 6.77 15.56 -2.08
N ALA A 24 6.59 14.26 -2.30
CA ALA A 24 5.26 13.66 -2.35
C ALA A 24 4.50 13.89 -1.03
N SER A 25 3.27 14.41 -1.15
CA SER A 25 2.40 14.60 0.02
C SER A 25 1.95 13.26 0.59
N ALA A 26 1.58 13.25 1.87
CA ALA A 26 1.00 12.05 2.50
C ALA A 26 -0.26 11.54 1.77
N ALA A 27 -1.08 12.44 1.23
CA ALA A 27 -2.26 12.09 0.44
C ALA A 27 -1.87 11.39 -0.87
N THR A 28 -0.82 11.88 -1.55
CA THR A 28 -0.28 11.26 -2.77
C THR A 28 0.28 9.87 -2.49
N ILE A 29 1.05 9.70 -1.40
CA ILE A 29 1.61 8.40 -1.00
C ILE A 29 0.48 7.40 -0.70
N LYS A 30 -0.53 7.83 0.08
CA LYS A 30 -1.70 7.00 0.38
C LYS A 30 -2.43 6.58 -0.90
N ALA A 31 -2.69 7.52 -1.80
CA ALA A 31 -3.37 7.24 -3.06
C ALA A 31 -2.59 6.23 -3.91
N ALA A 32 -1.27 6.39 -4.03
CA ALA A 32 -0.42 5.47 -4.76
C ALA A 32 -0.47 4.05 -4.19
N ILE A 33 -0.42 3.89 -2.87
CA ILE A 33 -0.53 2.59 -2.18
C ILE A 33 -1.88 1.93 -2.43
N LEU A 34 -2.98 2.68 -2.35
CA LEU A 34 -4.32 2.12 -2.56
C LEU A 34 -4.54 1.76 -4.03
N ASN A 35 -4.07 2.60 -4.95
CA ASN A 35 -4.25 2.41 -6.38
C ASN A 35 -3.35 1.32 -6.97
N SER A 36 -2.20 1.01 -6.34
CA SER A 36 -1.32 -0.08 -6.78
C SER A 36 -1.77 -1.46 -6.29
N ALA A 37 -2.76 -1.53 -5.40
CA ALA A 37 -3.19 -2.78 -4.78
C ALA A 37 -3.62 -3.83 -5.82
N VAL A 38 -3.18 -5.07 -5.61
CA VAL A 38 -3.53 -6.19 -6.49
C VAL A 38 -4.81 -6.85 -5.97
N PRO A 39 -5.90 -6.90 -6.76
CA PRO A 39 -7.13 -7.56 -6.36
C PRO A 39 -6.87 -8.99 -5.90
N THR A 40 -7.48 -9.37 -4.79
CA THR A 40 -7.33 -10.71 -4.22
C THR A 40 -8.69 -11.20 -3.77
N ALA A 41 -9.17 -12.30 -4.36
CA ALA A 41 -10.55 -12.76 -4.20
C ALA A 41 -10.99 -12.89 -2.73
N SER A 42 -10.10 -13.35 -1.84
CA SER A 42 -10.39 -13.51 -0.41
C SER A 42 -10.57 -12.19 0.36
N LEU A 43 -10.16 -11.05 -0.22
CA LEU A 43 -10.26 -9.70 0.34
C LEU A 43 -11.41 -8.88 -0.28
N SER A 44 -12.09 -9.41 -1.30
CA SER A 44 -13.24 -8.75 -1.92
C SER A 44 -14.34 -8.49 -0.88
N GLY A 45 -14.84 -7.25 -0.84
CA GLY A 45 -15.84 -6.81 0.14
C GLY A 45 -15.34 -6.70 1.60
N LYS A 46 -14.06 -6.99 1.89
CA LYS A 46 -13.49 -6.91 3.25
C LYS A 46 -12.57 -5.71 3.46
N CYS A 47 -12.10 -5.09 2.38
CA CYS A 47 -11.22 -3.93 2.40
C CYS A 47 -11.60 -2.97 1.27
N VAL A 48 -11.26 -1.69 1.41
CA VAL A 48 -11.61 -0.63 0.44
C VAL A 48 -11.12 -0.95 -0.98
N THR A 49 -9.93 -1.52 -1.12
CA THR A 49 -9.35 -1.88 -2.43
C THR A 49 -9.69 -3.30 -2.88
N GLY A 50 -10.25 -4.14 -2.00
CA GLY A 50 -10.40 -5.58 -2.26
C GLY A 50 -9.09 -6.31 -2.60
N GLY A 51 -7.94 -5.74 -2.22
CA GLY A 51 -6.63 -6.18 -2.72
C GLY A 51 -5.52 -6.14 -1.67
N ARG A 52 -4.36 -6.66 -2.09
CA ARG A 52 -3.12 -6.70 -1.29
C ARG A 52 -2.13 -5.64 -1.78
N LEU A 53 -1.29 -5.16 -0.88
CA LEU A 53 -0.19 -4.24 -1.21
C LEU A 53 0.66 -4.79 -2.36
N ASN A 54 1.05 -3.91 -3.28
CA ASN A 54 2.00 -4.18 -4.35
C ASN A 54 2.91 -2.97 -4.56
N VAL A 55 4.23 -3.21 -4.51
CA VAL A 55 5.28 -2.17 -4.59
C VAL A 55 6.09 -2.23 -5.88
N SER A 56 5.78 -3.15 -6.80
CA SER A 56 6.55 -3.33 -8.05
C SER A 56 6.60 -2.11 -8.96
N GLY A 57 5.67 -1.16 -8.81
CA GLY A 57 5.61 0.08 -9.58
C GLY A 57 5.90 1.36 -8.78
N PHE A 58 6.53 1.26 -7.60
CA PHE A 58 6.82 2.43 -6.74
C PHE A 58 8.08 3.18 -7.18
#